data_AF-A0A1H7U0Z8-F1
#
_entry.id   AF-A0A1H7U0Z8-F1
#
_cell.length_a   1.000
_cell.length_b   1.000
_cell.length_c   1.000
_cell.angle_alpha   90.00
_cell.angle_beta   90.00
_cell.angle_gamma   90.00
#
_symmetry.space_group_name_H-M   'P 1'
#
loop_
_entity.id
_entity.type
_entity.pdbx_description
1 polymer ?
#
loop_
_entity_poly.entity_id
_entity_poly.type
_entity_poly.pdbx_seq_one_letter_code
_entity_poly.pdbx_strand_id
1 'polypeptide(L)'
;YVEDGRYSIDNNVQENAIRPFCVGRRNWLFADTVAGANASANLYSLLQTCQVNGIDGYRYLRALFVALPKAQTADDYAALLPWRIDLAA
;
A
#
# COMPACT_ATOMS: atom_id res chain seq x y z
N TYR A 1 -14.89 -19.90 3.28
CA TYR A 1 -14.55 -21.32 3.11
C TYR A 1 -15.78 -22.18 3.36
N VAL A 2 -16.36 -22.20 4.56
CA VAL A 2 -17.56 -23.00 4.86
C VAL A 2 -18.83 -22.41 4.22
N GLU A 3 -18.97 -21.08 4.21
CA GLU A 3 -20.12 -20.39 3.61
C GLU A 3 -19.91 -19.97 2.15
N ASP A 4 -18.64 -19.91 1.72
CA ASP A 4 -18.24 -19.56 0.36
C ASP A 4 -16.98 -20.35 -0.01
N GLY A 5 -17.15 -21.28 -0.96
CA GLY A 5 -16.12 -22.21 -1.41
C GLY A 5 -15.05 -21.58 -2.31
N ARG A 6 -15.20 -20.30 -2.69
CA ARG A 6 -14.16 -19.56 -3.41
C ARG A 6 -12.98 -19.19 -2.51
N TYR A 7 -13.18 -19.19 -1.20
CA TYR A 7 -12.11 -18.92 -0.23
C TYR A 7 -11.34 -20.20 0.09
N SER A 8 -10.02 -20.11 0.05
CA SER A 8 -9.15 -21.21 0.47
C SER A 8 -9.36 -21.57 1.95
N ILE A 9 -9.07 -22.83 2.29
CA ILE A 9 -9.09 -23.33 3.67
C ILE A 9 -7.95 -22.71 4.47
N ASP A 10 -6.80 -22.55 3.82
CA ASP A 10 -5.60 -21.99 4.40
C ASP A 10 -5.40 -20.52 4.00
N ASN A 11 -4.66 -19.80 4.82
CA ASN A 11 -4.28 -18.39 4.60
C ASN A 11 -2.86 -18.25 4.02
N ASN A 12 -2.24 -19.33 3.52
CA ASN A 12 -0.81 -19.36 3.19
C ASN A 12 -0.42 -18.30 2.14
N VAL A 13 -1.31 -18.02 1.18
CA VAL A 13 -1.12 -16.95 0.20
C VAL A 13 -1.01 -15.58 0.88
N GLN A 14 -1.88 -15.30 1.84
CA GLN A 14 -1.88 -14.03 2.58
C GLN A 14 -0.66 -13.92 3.50
N GLU A 15 -0.30 -15.01 4.18
CA GLU A 15 0.91 -15.06 5.01
C GLU A 15 2.18 -14.85 4.20
N ASN A 16 2.26 -15.45 3.00
CA ASN A 16 3.39 -15.24 2.10
C ASN A 16 3.42 -13.82 1.52
N ALA A 17 2.26 -13.21 1.26
CA ALA A 17 2.19 -11.83 0.81
C ALA A 17 2.68 -10.83 1.88
N ILE A 18 2.36 -11.05 3.16
CA ILE A 18 2.79 -10.15 4.25
C ILE A 18 4.20 -10.46 4.77
N ARG A 19 4.74 -11.66 4.52
CA ARG A 19 6.06 -12.10 5.02
C ARG A 19 7.21 -11.12 4.72
N PRO A 20 7.36 -10.54 3.50
CA PRO A 20 8.42 -9.58 3.21
C PRO A 20 8.36 -8.34 4.13
N PHE A 21 7.16 -7.85 4.43
CA PHE A 21 6.96 -6.75 5.38
C PHE A 21 7.38 -7.14 6.80
N CYS A 22 6.95 -8.30 7.28
CA CYS A 22 7.30 -8.78 8.61
C CYS A 22 8.81 -8.97 8.81
N VAL A 23 9.50 -9.50 7.79
CA VAL A 23 10.97 -9.65 7.80
C VAL A 23 11.65 -8.27 7.75
N GLY A 24 11.19 -7.38 6.89
CA GLY A 24 11.69 -6.00 6.78
C GLY A 24 11.56 -5.24 8.10
N ARG A 25 10.37 -5.28 8.73
CA ARG A 25 10.09 -4.64 10.02
C ARG A 25 11.09 -5.03 11.10
N ARG A 26 11.48 -6.30 11.18
CA ARG A 26 12.48 -6.79 12.15
C ARG A 26 13.86 -6.16 11.94
N ASN A 27 14.17 -5.75 10.71
CA ASN A 27 15.47 -5.19 10.33
C ASN A 27 15.47 -3.65 10.28
N TRP A 28 14.33 -2.98 10.49
CA TRP A 28 14.22 -1.53 10.45
C TRP A 28 14.49 -0.93 11.83
N LEU A 29 15.55 -0.12 11.93
CA LEU A 29 16.06 0.48 13.17
C LEU A 29 15.04 1.31 13.99
N PHE A 30 13.94 1.77 13.37
CA PHE A 30 12.99 2.69 13.99
C PHE A 30 11.51 2.21 13.93
N ALA A 31 11.29 0.90 13.73
CA ALA A 31 9.95 0.32 13.60
C ALA A 31 9.39 -0.27 14.92
N ASP A 32 9.49 0.48 16.03
CA ASP A 32 9.14 0.00 17.38
C ASP A 32 7.95 0.73 18.04
N THR A 33 7.39 1.75 17.39
CA THR A 33 6.25 2.51 17.95
C THR A 33 4.93 2.13 17.28
N VAL A 34 3.82 2.22 18.02
CA VAL A 34 2.47 2.00 17.48
C VAL A 34 2.18 2.98 16.33
N ALA A 35 2.61 4.24 16.47
CA ALA A 35 2.49 5.24 15.42
C ALA A 35 3.27 4.84 14.15
N GLY A 36 4.50 4.36 14.32
CA GLY A 36 5.32 3.85 13.22
C GLY A 36 4.73 2.61 12.55
N ALA A 37 4.14 1.70 13.33
CA ALA A 37 3.44 0.52 12.81
C ALA A 37 2.23 0.92 11.94
N ASN A 38 1.41 1.87 12.42
CA ASN A 38 0.26 2.39 11.65
C ASN A 38 0.69 3.11 10.37
N ALA A 39 1.72 3.97 10.44
CA ALA A 39 2.24 4.66 9.27
C ALA A 39 2.80 3.67 8.23
N SER A 40 3.53 2.65 8.69
CA SER A 40 4.08 1.61 7.83
C SER A 40 2.99 0.78 7.16
N ALA A 41 1.94 0.41 7.91
CA ALA A 41 0.80 -0.33 7.37
C ALA A 41 0.07 0.47 6.28
N ASN A 42 -0.14 1.77 6.49
CA ASN A 42 -0.77 2.64 5.49
C ASN A 42 0.07 2.72 4.20
N LEU A 43 1.38 2.95 4.32
CA LEU A 43 2.27 3.06 3.17
C LEU A 43 2.36 1.73 2.40
N TYR A 44 2.48 0.61 3.12
CA TYR A 44 2.58 -0.70 2.48
C TYR A 44 1.27 -1.09 1.78
N SER A 45 0.12 -0.75 2.38
CA SER A 45 -1.19 -0.97 1.77
C SER A 45 -1.32 -0.20 0.44
N LEU A 46 -0.84 1.05 0.38
CA LEU A 46 -0.79 1.83 -0.86
C LEU A 46 0.12 1.19 -1.92
N LEU A 47 1.31 0.74 -1.52
CA LEU A 47 2.25 0.08 -2.44
C LEU A 47 1.73 -1.26 -2.97
N GLN A 48 1.10 -2.06 -2.11
CA GLN A 48 0.43 -3.31 -2.53
C GLN A 48 -0.72 -3.02 -3.49
N THR A 49 -1.47 -1.95 -3.24
CA THR A 49 -2.52 -1.49 -4.16
C THR A 49 -1.92 -1.10 -5.52
N CYS A 50 -0.78 -0.40 -5.55
CA CYS A 50 -0.07 -0.10 -6.81
C CYS A 50 0.30 -1.40 -7.55
N GLN A 51 0.87 -2.36 -6.83
CA GLN A 51 1.27 -3.66 -7.39
C GLN A 51 0.09 -4.40 -8.03
N VAL A 52 -1.05 -4.47 -7.34
CA VAL A 52 -2.28 -5.11 -7.85
C VAL A 52 -2.83 -4.38 -9.10
N ASN A 53 -2.62 -3.07 -9.21
CA ASN A 53 -3.02 -2.28 -10.39
C ASN A 53 -1.94 -2.25 -11.50
N GLY A 54 -0.83 -2.98 -11.36
CA GLY A 54 0.25 -3.00 -12.35
C GLY A 54 1.06 -1.69 -12.41
N ILE A 55 1.04 -0.90 -11.34
CA ILE A 55 1.68 0.41 -11.26
C ILE A 55 2.99 0.30 -10.50
N ASP A 56 4.04 0.94 -11.05
CA ASP A 56 5.31 1.07 -10.35
C ASP A 56 5.16 1.93 -9.09
N GLY A 57 5.33 1.31 -7.92
CA GLY A 57 5.10 1.96 -6.63
C GLY A 57 6.05 3.15 -6.37
N TYR A 58 7.27 3.12 -6.93
CA TYR A 58 8.21 4.23 -6.78
C TYR A 58 7.77 5.46 -7.58
N ARG A 59 7.39 5.28 -8.86
CA ARG A 59 6.83 6.34 -9.70
C ARG A 59 5.55 6.91 -9.08
N TYR A 60 4.68 6.05 -8.56
CA TYR A 60 3.49 6.46 -7.83
C TYR A 60 3.83 7.36 -6.64
N LEU A 61 4.70 6.93 -5.72
CA LEU A 61 5.05 7.72 -4.54
C LEU A 61 5.69 9.06 -4.91
N ARG A 62 6.52 9.09 -5.96
CA ARG A 62 7.13 10.32 -6.46
C ARG A 62 6.07 11.31 -6.95
N ALA A 63 5.15 10.87 -7.79
CA ALA A 63 4.06 11.71 -8.29
C ALA A 63 3.13 12.15 -7.16
N LEU A 64 2.77 11.22 -6.26
CA LEU A 64 1.95 11.47 -5.09
C LEU A 64 2.55 12.57 -4.21
N PHE A 65 3.82 12.50 -3.82
CA PHE A 65 4.42 13.50 -2.93
C PHE A 65 4.55 14.89 -3.58
N VAL A 66 4.62 14.98 -4.91
CA VAL A 66 4.60 16.26 -5.64
C VAL A 66 3.19 16.86 -5.68
N ALA A 67 2.16 16.02 -5.81
CA ALA A 67 0.79 16.46 -5.99
C ALA A 67 0.01 16.62 -4.67
N LEU A 68 0.34 15.84 -3.64
CA LEU A 68 -0.34 15.80 -2.34
C LEU A 68 -0.43 17.19 -1.66
N PRO A 69 0.62 18.04 -1.64
CA PRO A 69 0.52 19.38 -1.04
C PRO A 69 -0.42 20.34 -1.79
N LYS A 70 -0.78 20.00 -3.04
CA LYS A 70 -1.65 20.83 -3.89
C LYS A 70 -3.13 20.44 -3.77
N ALA A 71 -3.42 19.25 -3.22
CA ALA A 71 -4.79 18.76 -3.04
C ALA A 71 -5.49 19.51 -1.89
N GLN A 72 -6.71 20.01 -2.14
CA GLN A 72 -7.51 20.73 -1.16
C GLN A 72 -8.90 20.13 -0.95
N THR A 73 -9.43 19.46 -1.97
CA THR A 73 -10.77 18.86 -1.96
C THR A 73 -10.72 17.35 -1.90
N ALA A 74 -11.83 16.71 -1.51
CA ALA A 74 -11.95 15.25 -1.51
C ALA A 74 -11.70 14.65 -2.91
N ASP A 75 -12.14 15.35 -3.96
CA ASP A 75 -11.94 14.93 -5.35
C ASP A 75 -10.48 14.99 -5.76
N ASP A 76 -9.71 15.98 -5.28
CA ASP A 76 -8.27 16.06 -5.53
C ASP A 76 -7.56 14.83 -4.94
N TYR A 77 -7.87 14.47 -3.68
CA TYR A 77 -7.31 13.27 -3.06
C TYR A 77 -7.73 11.99 -3.79
N ALA A 78 -8.97 11.91 -4.26
CA ALA A 78 -9.46 10.77 -5.04
C ALA A 78 -8.72 10.64 -6.38
N ALA A 79 -8.29 11.75 -6.98
CA ALA A 79 -7.46 11.76 -8.19
C ALA A 79 -6.04 11.23 -7.94
N LEU A 80 -5.55 11.26 -6.69
CA LEU A 80 -4.22 10.76 -6.32
C LEU A 80 -4.19 9.26 -5.99
N LEU A 81 -5.33 8.57 -6.06
CA LEU A 81 -5.39 7.13 -5.82
C LEU A 81 -4.60 6.35 -6.89
N PRO A 82 -4.03 5.18 -6.55
CA PRO A 82 -3.15 4.43 -7.46
C PRO A 82 -3.74 4.26 -8.86
N TRP A 83 -5.00 3.88 -8.98
CA TRP A 83 -5.66 3.63 -10.28
C TRP A 83 -6.15 4.88 -11.03
N ARG A 84 -5.96 6.09 -10.49
CA ARG A 84 -6.44 7.36 -11.10
C ARG A 84 -5.35 8.38 -11.36
N ILE A 85 -4.23 8.29 -10.66
CA ILE A 85 -3.17 9.29 -10.75
C ILE A 85 -2.51 9.26 -12.14
N ASP A 86 -2.27 10.45 -12.69
CA ASP A 86 -1.55 10.59 -13.94
C ASP A 86 -0.05 10.46 -13.71
N LEU A 87 0.55 9.43 -14.33
CA LEU A 87 1.98 9.11 -14.23
C LEU A 87 2.77 9.50 -15.49
N ALA A 88 2.15 10.24 -16.41
CA ALA A 88 2.76 10.65 -17.68
C ALA A 88 3.84 11.74 -17.54
N ALA A 89 4.09 12.25 -16.32
CA ALA A 89 5.11 13.27 -16.03
C ALA A 89 6.47 12.69 -15.61
#